data_AF-A0A382XMK4-F1
#
_entry.id   AF-A0A382XMK4-F1
#
_cell.length_a   1.000
_cell.length_b   1.000
_cell.length_c   1.000
_cell.angle_alpha   90.00
_cell.angle_beta   90.00
_cell.angle_gamma   90.00
#
_symmetry.space_group_name_H-M   'P 1'
#
loop_
_entity.id
_entity.type
_entity.pdbx_description
1 polymer ?
#
loop_
_entity_poly.entity_id
_entity_poly.type
_entity_poly.pdbx_seq_one_letter_code
_entity_poly.pdbx_strand_id
1 'polypeptide(L)'
;ADESDKQLNLIKGGGGALTREKIVAAVSNQFVCIADESKLVSVLGAFPLPVEVIPMSSSYVKRQIVKTIGGSPILREDFTTDNGNLILDIHDLKIEDPKRLENQLNNLVGVVTNGLFAGRGADILLLGTTNGVKTIKV
;
A
#
# COMPACT_ATOMS: atom_id res chain seq x y z
N ALA A 1 -8.89 -1.75 4.17
CA ALA A 1 -7.74 -1.56 3.26
C ALA A 1 -8.28 -1.09 1.90
N ASP A 2 -7.42 -0.58 1.02
CA ASP A 2 -7.83 -0.25 -0.35
C ASP A 2 -7.96 -1.53 -1.18
N GLU A 3 -7.02 -2.48 -0.98
CA GLU A 3 -7.13 -3.87 -1.44
C GLU A 3 -6.55 -4.84 -0.39
N SER A 4 -6.99 -6.10 -0.45
CA SER A 4 -6.41 -7.24 0.25
C SER A 4 -6.37 -8.43 -0.70
N ASP A 5 -5.27 -9.19 -0.72
CA ASP A 5 -5.25 -10.49 -1.36
C ASP A 5 -5.65 -11.61 -0.39
N LYS A 6 -5.67 -12.85 -0.88
CA LYS A 6 -6.00 -14.05 -0.07
C LYS A 6 -4.92 -14.42 0.95
N GLN A 7 -3.71 -13.88 0.83
CA GLN A 7 -2.59 -14.07 1.76
C GLN A 7 -2.54 -12.94 2.80
N LEU A 8 -3.55 -12.07 2.82
CA LEU A 8 -3.67 -10.91 3.70
C LEU A 8 -2.53 -9.89 3.52
N ASN A 9 -1.91 -9.85 2.33
CA ASN A 9 -1.14 -8.67 1.91
C ASN A 9 -2.12 -7.58 1.47
N LEU A 10 -1.81 -6.33 1.82
CA LEU A 10 -2.73 -5.21 1.58
C LEU A 10 -2.10 -4.13 0.71
N ILE A 11 -2.93 -3.43 -0.07
CA ILE A 11 -2.67 -2.04 -0.46
C ILE A 11 -3.46 -1.13 0.49
N LYS A 12 -2.77 -0.14 1.05
CA LYS A 12 -3.31 0.93 1.89
C LYS A 12 -2.72 2.28 1.46
N GLY A 13 -3.34 3.36 1.91
CA GLY A 13 -2.84 4.71 1.69
C GLY A 13 -3.67 5.55 0.71
N GLY A 14 -4.81 5.05 0.24
CA GLY A 14 -5.78 5.83 -0.53
C GLY A 14 -6.13 7.13 0.19
N GLY A 15 -6.34 7.08 1.51
CA GLY A 15 -6.56 8.25 2.37
C GLY A 15 -5.31 9.05 2.79
N GLY A 16 -4.11 8.62 2.38
CA GLY A 16 -2.86 9.36 2.60
C GLY A 16 -2.20 9.23 3.99
N ALA A 17 -2.71 8.37 4.86
CA ALA A 17 -2.18 8.14 6.21
C ALA A 17 -1.20 6.95 6.33
N LEU A 18 -0.74 6.40 5.19
CA LEU A 18 -0.01 5.12 5.11
C LEU A 18 1.17 5.00 6.07
N THR A 19 1.98 6.05 6.25
CA THR A 19 3.16 6.01 7.12
C THR A 19 2.76 5.74 8.56
N ARG A 20 1.81 6.50 9.09
CA ARG A 20 1.36 6.36 10.49
C ARG A 20 0.63 5.04 10.70
N GLU A 21 -0.21 4.64 9.75
CA GLU A 21 -0.88 3.33 9.78
C GLU A 21 0.13 2.17 9.81
N LYS A 22 1.20 2.24 9.01
CA LYS A 22 2.22 1.20 8.93
C LYS A 22 3.07 1.12 10.20
N ILE A 23 3.39 2.27 10.82
CA ILE A 23 4.06 2.32 12.12
C ILE A 23 3.22 1.64 13.20
N VAL A 24 1.93 1.99 13.29
CA VAL A 24 1.01 1.40 14.28
C VAL A 24 0.85 -0.11 14.04
N ALA A 25 0.71 -0.55 12.79
CA ALA A 25 0.64 -1.97 12.45
C ALA A 25 1.91 -2.74 12.86
N ALA A 26 3.09 -2.15 12.69
CA ALA A 26 4.37 -2.78 13.02
C ALA A 26 4.56 -3.03 14.54
N VAL A 27 3.98 -2.18 15.39
CA VAL A 27 4.04 -2.35 16.86
C VAL A 27 2.88 -3.18 17.42
N SER A 28 1.92 -3.56 16.58
CA SER A 28 0.71 -4.27 17.02
C SER A 28 0.93 -5.77 17.01
N ASN A 29 0.60 -6.43 18.14
CA ASN A 29 0.63 -7.90 18.25
C ASN A 29 -0.35 -8.58 17.29
N GLN A 30 -1.48 -7.93 17.00
CA GLN A 30 -2.48 -8.42 16.06
C GLN A 30 -3.02 -7.25 15.24
N PHE A 31 -3.00 -7.40 13.92
CA PHE A 31 -3.56 -6.47 12.97
C PHE A 31 -4.81 -7.08 12.35
N VAL A 32 -5.96 -6.55 12.78
CA VAL A 32 -7.28 -6.90 12.25
C VAL A 32 -7.63 -5.90 11.15
N CYS A 33 -7.65 -6.35 9.90
CA CYS A 33 -8.15 -5.58 8.78
C CYS A 33 -9.67 -5.72 8.69
N ILE A 34 -10.37 -4.60 8.55
CA ILE A 34 -11.81 -4.55 8.26
C ILE A 34 -12.00 -3.98 6.85
N ALA A 35 -12.86 -4.61 6.06
CA ALA A 35 -13.15 -4.20 4.69
C ALA A 35 -14.49 -4.76 4.21
N ASP A 36 -15.08 -4.17 3.18
CA ASP A 36 -16.18 -4.78 2.43
C ASP A 36 -15.65 -5.77 1.37
N GLU A 37 -16.52 -6.62 0.86
CA GLU A 37 -16.14 -7.70 -0.07
C GLU A 37 -15.48 -7.22 -1.37
N SER A 38 -15.70 -5.97 -1.81
CA SER A 38 -15.05 -5.43 -3.01
C SER A 38 -13.53 -5.29 -2.87
N LYS A 39 -13.01 -5.27 -1.64
CA LYS A 39 -11.58 -5.08 -1.36
C LYS A 39 -10.78 -6.36 -1.46
N LEU A 40 -11.43 -7.53 -1.49
CA LEU A 40 -10.74 -8.81 -1.62
C LEU A 40 -10.47 -9.13 -3.10
N VAL A 41 -9.21 -9.07 -3.51
CA VAL A 41 -8.78 -9.28 -4.90
C VAL A 41 -7.92 -10.54 -5.04
N SER A 42 -7.79 -11.04 -6.26
CA SER A 42 -6.92 -12.19 -6.56
C SER A 42 -5.45 -11.80 -6.65
N VAL A 43 -5.17 -10.62 -7.19
CA VAL A 43 -3.83 -10.03 -7.35
C VAL A 43 -3.94 -8.54 -7.04
N LEU A 44 -3.00 -8.00 -6.27
CA LEU A 44 -2.96 -6.58 -5.93
C LEU A 44 -2.52 -5.71 -7.12
N GLY A 45 -2.98 -4.45 -7.14
CA GLY A 45 -2.49 -3.41 -8.06
C GLY A 45 -3.55 -2.80 -8.97
N ALA A 46 -4.83 -3.19 -8.86
CA ALA A 46 -5.89 -2.48 -9.58
C ALA A 46 -6.14 -1.11 -8.94
N PHE A 47 -6.11 -1.03 -7.61
CA PHE A 47 -5.96 0.22 -6.87
C PHE A 47 -4.52 0.76 -7.01
N PRO A 48 -4.33 2.05 -7.36
CA PRO A 48 -3.00 2.64 -7.48
C PRO A 48 -2.21 2.54 -6.18
N LEU A 49 -0.96 2.08 -6.25
CA LEU A 49 -0.13 1.90 -5.05
C LEU A 49 0.43 3.24 -4.56
N PRO A 50 0.05 3.73 -3.36
CA PRO A 50 0.58 4.99 -2.84
C PRO A 50 2.01 4.83 -2.34
N VAL A 51 2.89 5.78 -2.65
CA VAL A 51 4.27 5.84 -2.14
C VAL A 51 4.53 7.25 -1.59
N GLU A 52 4.77 7.35 -0.29
CA GLU A 52 5.11 8.61 0.36
C GLU A 52 6.60 8.92 0.13
N VAL A 53 6.89 10.11 -0.38
CA VAL A 53 8.24 10.52 -0.78
C VAL A 53 8.59 11.91 -0.25
N ILE A 54 9.86 12.11 0.08
CA ILE A 54 10.38 13.44 0.45
C ILE A 54 10.20 14.39 -0.74
N PRO A 55 9.68 15.62 -0.57
CA PRO A 55 9.34 16.51 -1.69
C PRO A 55 10.47 16.72 -2.71
N MET A 56 11.70 16.99 -2.23
CA MET A 56 12.86 17.20 -3.10
C MET A 56 13.26 15.97 -3.93
N SER A 57 12.80 14.78 -3.54
CA SER A 57 13.15 13.50 -4.18
C SER A 57 12.13 13.06 -5.23
N SER A 58 10.95 13.71 -5.30
CA SER A 58 9.79 13.25 -6.08
C SER A 58 10.16 12.89 -7.53
N SER A 59 10.85 13.78 -8.26
CA SER A 59 11.23 13.51 -9.65
C SER A 59 12.25 12.36 -9.78
N TYR A 60 13.15 12.19 -8.80
CA TYR A 60 14.09 11.07 -8.79
C TYR A 60 13.35 9.75 -8.56
N VAL A 61 12.51 9.68 -7.53
CA VAL A 61 11.76 8.46 -7.19
C VAL A 61 10.84 8.08 -8.34
N LYS A 62 10.14 9.04 -8.96
CA LYS A 62 9.32 8.83 -10.16
C LYS A 62 10.10 8.11 -11.27
N ARG A 63 11.31 8.57 -11.59
CA ARG A 63 12.16 7.95 -12.62
C ARG A 63 12.63 6.54 -12.22
N GLN A 64 12.97 6.32 -10.95
CA GLN A 64 13.37 4.99 -10.48
C GLN A 64 12.23 3.97 -10.54
N ILE A 65 11.01 4.38 -10.18
CA ILE A 65 9.82 3.52 -10.28
C ILE A 65 9.64 3.08 -11.73
N VAL A 66 9.58 4.02 -12.68
CA VAL A 66 9.42 3.70 -14.12
C VAL A 66 10.54 2.77 -14.61
N LYS A 67 11.78 3.01 -14.19
CA LYS A 67 12.95 2.24 -14.65
C LYS A 67 13.03 0.83 -14.08
N THR A 68 12.70 0.63 -12.80
CA THR A 68 13.06 -0.59 -12.05
C THR A 68 11.87 -1.44 -11.63
N ILE A 69 10.68 -0.83 -11.49
CA ILE A 69 9.46 -1.47 -11.04
C ILE A 69 8.46 -1.57 -12.21
N GLY A 70 8.43 -0.54 -13.06
CA GLY A 70 7.37 -0.35 -14.04
C GLY A 70 6.17 0.39 -13.43
N GLY A 71 5.10 0.49 -14.20
CA GLY A 71 3.91 1.27 -13.83
C GLY A 71 4.05 2.77 -14.08
N SER A 72 2.96 3.48 -13.80
CA SER A 72 2.78 4.90 -14.10
C SER A 72 2.65 5.71 -12.79
N PRO A 73 3.77 6.23 -12.23
CA PRO A 73 3.74 7.05 -11.03
C PRO A 73 3.19 8.45 -11.32
N ILE A 74 2.09 8.80 -10.67
CA ILE A 74 1.39 10.08 -10.76
C ILE A 74 1.50 10.80 -9.41
N LEU A 75 1.84 12.08 -9.42
CA LEU A 75 1.85 12.88 -8.20
C LEU A 75 0.40 13.12 -7.78
N ARG A 76 0.12 12.90 -6.49
CA ARG A 76 -1.15 13.29 -5.90
C ARG A 76 -1.15 14.80 -5.68
N GLU A 77 -1.79 15.52 -6.60
CA GLU A 77 -1.88 16.98 -6.56
C GLU A 77 -2.67 17.47 -5.33
N ASP A 78 -2.35 18.68 -4.86
CA ASP A 78 -3.02 19.37 -3.74
C ASP A 78 -3.11 18.55 -2.43
N PHE A 79 -2.19 17.59 -2.25
CA PHE A 79 -2.11 16.76 -1.06
C PHE A 79 -0.73 16.80 -0.43
N THR A 80 -0.67 16.98 0.88
CA THR A 80 0.55 16.83 1.68
C THR A 80 0.22 15.92 2.86
N THR A 81 1.07 14.93 3.11
CA THR A 81 0.85 14.01 4.22
C THR A 81 0.99 14.73 5.56
N ASP A 82 0.51 14.10 6.63
CA ASP A 82 0.74 14.57 8.01
C ASP A 82 2.23 14.76 8.36
N ASN A 83 3.14 14.15 7.59
CA ASN A 83 4.58 14.22 7.81
C ASN A 83 5.27 15.25 6.88
N GLY A 84 4.50 16.04 6.12
CA GLY A 84 5.03 17.06 5.21
C GLY A 84 5.57 16.51 3.89
N ASN A 85 5.20 15.28 3.52
CA ASN A 85 5.69 14.61 2.32
C ASN A 85 4.65 14.62 1.20
N LEU A 86 5.09 14.20 0.00
CA LEU A 86 4.23 14.00 -1.16
C LEU A 86 3.86 12.52 -1.32
N ILE A 87 2.82 12.24 -2.09
CA ILE A 87 2.46 10.87 -2.49
C ILE A 87 2.58 10.73 -4.01
N LEU A 88 3.27 9.67 -4.44
CA LEU A 88 3.21 9.15 -5.80
C LEU A 88 2.28 7.94 -5.82
N ASP A 89 1.17 8.04 -6.53
CA ASP A 89 0.28 6.91 -6.79
C ASP A 89 0.76 6.17 -8.04
N ILE A 90 1.18 4.92 -7.88
CA ILE A 90 1.69 4.11 -8.99
C ILE A 90 0.54 3.31 -9.61
N HIS A 91 0.17 3.67 -10.82
CA HIS A 91 -0.85 2.98 -11.62
C HIS A 91 -0.24 1.85 -12.46
N ASP A 92 -1.10 1.04 -13.07
CA ASP A 92 -0.75 0.02 -14.06
C ASP A 92 0.22 -1.06 -13.54
N LEU A 93 0.06 -1.43 -12.26
CA LEU A 93 0.83 -2.50 -11.64
C LEU A 93 0.02 -3.81 -11.61
N LYS A 94 0.74 -4.92 -11.77
CA LYS A 94 0.26 -6.25 -11.41
C LYS A 94 1.24 -6.85 -10.41
N ILE A 95 0.85 -6.88 -9.14
CA ILE A 95 1.77 -7.15 -8.03
C ILE A 95 1.69 -8.64 -7.65
N GLU A 96 2.52 -9.46 -8.31
CA GLU A 96 2.55 -10.91 -8.08
C GLU A 96 3.36 -11.31 -6.83
N ASP A 97 4.36 -10.50 -6.45
CA ASP A 97 5.15 -10.69 -5.23
C ASP A 97 5.15 -9.39 -4.40
N PRO A 98 4.12 -9.19 -3.55
CA PRO A 98 3.96 -7.99 -2.75
C PRO A 98 5.15 -7.71 -1.82
N LYS A 99 5.74 -8.75 -1.21
CA LYS A 99 6.87 -8.60 -0.27
C LYS A 99 8.13 -8.14 -0.98
N ARG A 100 8.42 -8.72 -2.15
CA ARG A 100 9.57 -8.29 -2.97
C ARG A 100 9.40 -6.84 -3.43
N LEU A 101 8.23 -6.46 -3.92
CA LEU A 101 7.98 -5.09 -4.37
C LEU A 101 8.06 -4.09 -3.21
N GLU A 102 7.48 -4.43 -2.05
CA GLU A 102 7.60 -3.59 -0.84
C GLU A 102 9.07 -3.34 -0.48
N ASN A 103 9.90 -4.39 -0.49
CA ASN A 103 11.34 -4.27 -0.21
C ASN A 103 12.08 -3.45 -1.28
N GLN A 104 11.73 -3.59 -2.56
CA GLN A 104 12.34 -2.79 -3.62
C GLN A 104 12.02 -1.30 -3.44
N LEU A 105 10.76 -0.95 -3.16
CA LEU A 105 10.34 0.42 -2.90
C LEU A 105 11.01 1.00 -1.65
N ASN A 106 11.10 0.24 -0.57
CA ASN A 106 11.78 0.65 0.67
C ASN A 106 13.26 0.98 0.45
N ASN A 107 13.90 0.42 -0.58
CA ASN A 107 15.31 0.68 -0.90
C ASN A 107 15.52 1.86 -1.86
N LEU A 108 14.45 2.52 -2.33
CA LEU A 108 14.59 3.72 -3.16
C LEU A 108 14.86 4.96 -2.28
N VAL A 109 16.00 5.61 -2.50
CA VAL A 109 16.37 6.83 -1.77
C VAL A 109 15.32 7.91 -1.96
N GLY A 110 14.81 8.46 -0.86
CA GLY A 110 13.76 9.48 -0.85
C GLY A 110 12.35 8.95 -0.66
N VAL A 111 12.14 7.63 -0.76
CA VAL A 111 10.91 7.00 -0.27
C VAL A 111 10.91 7.03 1.26
N VAL A 112 9.79 7.47 1.82
CA VAL A 112 9.53 7.47 3.27
C VAL A 112 8.83 6.17 3.65
N THR A 113 7.71 5.87 2.99
CA THR A 113 7.01 4.59 3.06
C THR A 113 6.28 4.29 1.75
N ASN A 114 5.75 3.08 1.62
CA ASN A 114 4.84 2.69 0.55
C ASN A 114 3.59 2.00 1.12
N GLY A 115 2.54 1.93 0.30
CA GLY A 115 1.23 1.42 0.68
C GLY A 115 1.11 -0.10 0.75
N LEU A 116 2.15 -0.88 0.43
CA LEU A 116 2.10 -2.35 0.55
C LEU A 116 2.28 -2.75 2.00
N PHE A 117 1.35 -3.50 2.57
CA PHE A 117 1.51 -4.12 3.88
C PHE A 117 1.67 -5.62 3.61
N ALA A 118 2.88 -6.04 3.26
CA ALA A 118 3.17 -7.42 2.87
C ALA A 118 4.20 -8.07 3.80
N GLY A 119 5.26 -7.35 4.16
CA GLY A 119 6.22 -7.75 5.20
C GLY A 119 5.54 -7.91 6.56
N ARG A 120 4.59 -7.02 6.86
CA ARG A 120 3.62 -7.12 7.96
C ARG A 120 2.21 -6.95 7.41
N GLY A 121 1.65 -8.02 6.85
CA GLY A 121 0.26 -8.10 6.42
C GLY A 121 -0.74 -8.15 7.58
N ALA A 122 -2.03 -8.28 7.30
CA ALA A 122 -3.02 -8.50 8.35
C ALA A 122 -2.96 -9.92 8.90
N ASP A 123 -3.27 -10.10 10.19
CA ASP A 123 -3.40 -11.43 10.80
C ASP A 123 -4.83 -11.96 10.62
N ILE A 124 -5.80 -11.04 10.59
CA ILE A 124 -7.22 -11.33 10.43
C ILE A 124 -7.82 -10.33 9.45
N LEU A 125 -8.64 -10.80 8.52
CA LEU A 125 -9.52 -9.97 7.71
C LEU A 125 -10.98 -10.27 8.05
N LEU A 126 -11.68 -9.24 8.51
CA LEU A 126 -13.14 -9.26 8.69
C LEU A 126 -13.77 -8.59 7.46
N LEU A 127 -14.41 -9.42 6.63
CA LEU A 127 -14.98 -9.01 5.36
C LEU A 127 -16.50 -8.88 5.49
N GLY A 128 -17.02 -7.67 5.31
CA GLY A 128 -18.46 -7.42 5.23
C GLY A 128 -19.01 -7.93 3.89
N THR A 129 -19.92 -8.90 3.94
CA THR A 129 -20.64 -9.45 2.77
C THR A 129 -22.14 -9.25 2.95
N THR A 130 -22.91 -9.46 1.88
CA THR A 130 -24.38 -9.46 1.93
C THR A 130 -24.95 -10.55 2.85
N ASN A 131 -24.19 -11.62 3.13
CA ASN A 131 -24.58 -12.71 4.03
C ASN A 131 -24.03 -12.55 5.46
N GLY A 132 -23.49 -11.38 5.80
CA GLY A 132 -22.86 -11.10 7.10
C GLY A 132 -21.33 -11.03 7.03
N VAL A 133 -20.68 -11.04 8.19
CA VAL A 133 -19.22 -10.89 8.29
C VAL A 133 -18.52 -12.23 8.12
N LYS A 134 -17.62 -12.31 7.13
CA LYS A 134 -16.72 -13.45 6.93
C LYS A 134 -15.37 -13.17 7.57
N THR A 135 -14.85 -14.12 8.33
CA THR A 135 -13.51 -14.04 8.94
C THR A 135 -12.51 -14.85 8.12
N ILE A 136 -11.37 -14.26 7.76
CA ILE A 136 -10.25 -14.90 7.06
C ILE A 136 -8.99 -14.74 7.92
N LYS A 137 -8.17 -15.79 8.01
CA LYS A 137 -6.92 -15.84 8.78
C LYS A 137 -5.86 -16.60 7.96
N VAL A 138 -4.57 -16.31 8.19
CA VAL A 138 -3.40 -17.01 7.61
C VAL A 138 -2.62 -17.71 8.71
#